data_AF-A0A8T0XET8-F1
#
_entry.id   AF-A0A8T0XET8-F1
#
_cell.length_a   1.000
_cell.length_b   1.000
_cell.length_c   1.000
_cell.angle_alpha   90.00
_cell.angle_beta   90.00
_cell.angle_gamma   90.00
#
_symmetry.space_group_name_H-M   'P 1'
#
loop_
_entity.id
_entity.type
_entity.pdbx_description
1 polymer ?
#
loop_
_entity_poly.entity_id
_entity_poly.type
_entity_poly.pdbx_seq_one_letter_code
_entity_poly.pdbx_strand_id
1 'polypeptide(L)'
;MAGPKFGSFKGEKGESAAAAGAAAQRRDPYEVLGVGRNATEQEIKSAFRRMALKYHPDKNADDPIASEKFQEATFSYNILSDPDKRRQYDSSGFEAIEADSQELELDLSSLNTVNTVFAALFSKLGVPIKTTVSATVLEEALNGSVEISQLQLGKSVCRKVEKQTAHFYSVDITDKEAKMGLVCRVHSTAKSKFKLLYFEPEDNGGLSLALQEDSAKTGKVTSAGMFFLGFPVYRFEQNNSAAAAKDPDSAFFKRLDGFQPCEVNELKAGTHYFAVYGDNFFKSVSYTIEVVCAEPFSAEKERLRSVEAKIIAKRSELSKFESEYREVLAKFTEMTSRYAQEMQTIDDLLKERNAIHASYTNNPTLQRSSSSSKGKSPSKGSKNEDDQTVKKEKKSKSQPMDGSRSDDEATKNKKEKKPKDRIRRKKWFNIHLKVDKRRPC
;
A
#
# COMPACT_ATOMS: atom_id res chain seq x y z
N MET A 1 -33.60 63.82 -40.66
CA MET A 1 -34.58 62.74 -40.90
C MET A 1 -33.78 61.44 -40.98
N ALA A 2 -33.89 60.43 -40.11
CA ALA A 2 -35.04 59.75 -39.50
C ALA A 2 -35.58 58.52 -40.31
N GLY A 3 -34.81 57.41 -40.27
CA GLY A 3 -35.29 56.02 -40.45
C GLY A 3 -35.58 55.51 -41.89
N PRO A 4 -35.96 54.22 -42.07
CA PRO A 4 -36.18 53.18 -41.04
C PRO A 4 -35.74 51.70 -41.33
N LYS A 5 -35.36 50.99 -40.24
CA LYS A 5 -35.71 49.61 -39.78
C LYS A 5 -35.48 48.28 -40.59
N PHE A 6 -35.31 47.21 -39.78
CA PHE A 6 -35.38 45.74 -40.00
C PHE A 6 -34.17 45.08 -40.73
N GLY A 7 -33.68 43.89 -40.35
CA GLY A 7 -33.93 43.07 -39.14
C GLY A 7 -33.50 41.59 -39.28
N SER A 8 -33.01 40.98 -38.19
CA SER A 8 -32.83 39.52 -37.96
C SER A 8 -31.62 38.79 -38.60
N PHE A 9 -30.82 38.11 -37.74
CA PHE A 9 -29.90 37.02 -38.07
C PHE A 9 -30.02 35.94 -36.97
N LYS A 10 -29.99 34.65 -37.32
CA LYS A 10 -30.24 33.55 -36.36
C LYS A 10 -29.56 32.23 -36.77
N GLY A 11 -28.78 31.63 -35.85
CA GLY A 11 -28.30 30.23 -35.88
C GLY A 11 -27.17 29.89 -36.88
N GLU A 12 -26.33 28.86 -36.68
CA GLU A 12 -26.05 27.96 -35.54
C GLU A 12 -24.59 27.45 -35.67
N LYS A 13 -23.78 27.51 -34.59
CA LYS A 13 -23.21 26.36 -33.83
C LYS A 13 -22.78 25.10 -34.62
N GLY A 14 -21.53 24.67 -34.38
CA GLY A 14 -20.98 23.40 -34.88
C GLY A 14 -19.54 23.09 -34.45
N GLU A 15 -19.19 23.21 -33.17
CA GLU A 15 -17.93 22.66 -32.64
C GLU A 15 -18.03 21.13 -32.52
N SER A 16 -17.01 20.40 -32.97
CA SER A 16 -16.86 18.96 -32.75
C SER A 16 -15.51 18.66 -32.11
N ALA A 17 -15.54 17.96 -30.98
CA ALA A 17 -14.37 17.65 -30.18
C ALA A 17 -13.52 16.51 -30.78
N ALA A 18 -12.24 16.50 -30.40
CA ALA A 18 -11.41 15.30 -30.37
C ALA A 18 -10.56 15.32 -29.09
N ALA A 19 -11.03 14.62 -28.05
CA ALA A 19 -10.31 14.52 -26.78
C ALA A 19 -9.18 13.49 -26.87
N ALA A 20 -7.94 13.93 -26.65
CA ALA A 20 -6.82 13.05 -26.32
C ALA A 20 -6.71 12.95 -24.79
N GLY A 21 -6.56 11.72 -24.27
CA GLY A 21 -6.69 11.45 -22.83
C GLY A 21 -5.57 12.05 -21.99
N ALA A 22 -5.90 12.97 -21.11
CA ALA A 22 -4.99 13.45 -20.08
C ALA A 22 -4.87 12.40 -18.96
N ALA A 23 -3.64 11.91 -18.72
CA ALA A 23 -3.26 11.53 -17.36
C ALA A 23 -3.44 12.76 -16.46
N ALA A 24 -3.93 12.58 -15.23
CA ALA A 24 -4.19 13.68 -14.31
C ALA A 24 -2.87 14.32 -13.84
N GLN A 25 -2.37 15.27 -14.63
CA GLN A 25 -1.12 15.99 -14.37
C GLN A 25 -1.38 17.01 -13.26
N ARG A 26 -0.60 16.94 -12.17
CA ARG A 26 -0.78 17.82 -11.00
C ARG A 26 -0.61 19.29 -11.40
N ARG A 27 -1.42 20.18 -10.81
CA ARG A 27 -1.39 21.61 -11.12
C ARG A 27 -0.14 22.29 -10.53
N ASP A 28 0.35 23.33 -11.18
CA ASP A 28 1.54 24.08 -10.77
C ASP A 28 1.36 24.63 -9.33
N PRO A 29 2.30 24.41 -8.39
CA PRO A 29 2.22 24.90 -7.02
C PRO A 29 2.01 26.42 -6.90
N TYR A 30 2.59 27.20 -7.81
CA TYR A 30 2.44 28.65 -7.87
C TYR A 30 1.00 29.03 -8.25
N GLU A 31 0.39 28.33 -9.21
CA GLU A 31 -1.01 28.51 -9.61
C GLU A 31 -1.98 28.10 -8.49
N VAL A 32 -1.72 26.97 -7.82
CA VAL A 32 -2.56 26.46 -6.73
C VAL A 32 -2.59 27.43 -5.55
N LEU A 33 -1.45 28.00 -5.15
CA LEU A 33 -1.40 29.03 -4.10
C LEU A 33 -1.84 30.42 -4.60
N GLY A 34 -1.84 30.65 -5.92
CA GLY A 34 -2.15 31.94 -6.52
C GLY A 34 -1.06 32.99 -6.24
N VAL A 35 0.21 32.61 -6.44
CA VAL A 35 1.40 33.46 -6.25
C VAL A 35 2.31 33.38 -7.48
N GLY A 36 3.12 34.42 -7.72
CA GLY A 36 4.07 34.41 -8.83
C GLY A 36 5.32 33.56 -8.56
N ARG A 37 6.04 33.16 -9.61
CA ARG A 37 7.31 32.41 -9.48
C ARG A 37 8.40 33.16 -8.71
N ASN A 38 8.33 34.49 -8.67
CA ASN A 38 9.24 35.35 -7.90
C ASN A 38 8.72 35.67 -6.48
N ALA A 39 7.67 34.99 -6.00
CA ALA A 39 7.09 35.28 -4.69
C ALA A 39 8.07 35.01 -3.54
N THR A 40 8.06 35.90 -2.56
CA THR A 40 8.80 35.77 -1.31
C THR A 40 8.19 34.67 -0.43
N GLU A 41 8.97 34.13 0.50
CA GLU A 41 8.49 33.16 1.50
C GLU A 41 7.27 33.69 2.28
N GLN A 42 7.26 34.99 2.60
CA GLN A 42 6.17 35.65 3.30
C GLN A 42 4.88 35.68 2.46
N GLU A 43 4.98 35.89 1.15
CA GLU A 43 3.83 35.85 0.23
C GLU A 43 3.29 34.44 0.05
N ILE A 44 4.17 33.44 -0.14
CA ILE A 44 3.82 32.01 -0.22
C ILE A 44 3.09 31.56 1.05
N LYS A 45 3.65 31.91 2.22
CA LYS A 45 3.09 31.63 3.55
C LYS A 45 1.77 32.36 3.80
N SER A 46 1.62 33.58 3.30
CA SER A 46 0.35 34.32 3.37
C SER A 46 -0.72 33.69 2.47
N ALA A 47 -0.35 33.34 1.24
CA ALA A 47 -1.22 32.70 0.27
C ALA A 47 -1.76 31.36 0.77
N PHE A 48 -0.89 30.50 1.29
CA PHE A 48 -1.27 29.24 1.92
C PHE A 48 -2.24 29.43 3.10
N ARG A 49 -1.98 30.40 4.01
CA ARG A 49 -2.91 30.71 5.11
C ARG A 49 -4.31 31.08 4.61
N ARG A 50 -4.43 31.88 3.53
CA ARG A 50 -5.73 32.24 2.94
C ARG A 50 -6.45 31.00 2.40
N MET A 51 -5.74 30.16 1.65
CA MET A 51 -6.29 28.92 1.07
C MET A 51 -6.76 27.95 2.15
N ALA A 52 -5.95 27.76 3.19
CA ALA A 52 -6.27 26.91 4.33
C ALA A 52 -7.50 27.36 5.13
N LEU A 53 -7.63 28.67 5.39
CA LEU A 53 -8.80 29.23 6.08
C LEU A 53 -10.09 29.15 5.24
N LYS A 54 -9.95 29.13 3.91
CA LYS A 54 -11.05 29.00 2.95
C LYS A 54 -11.53 27.55 2.83
N TYR A 55 -10.63 26.61 2.60
CA TYR A 55 -10.93 25.19 2.40
C TYR A 55 -10.83 24.35 3.69
N HIS A 56 -10.89 25.00 4.85
CA HIS A 56 -10.81 24.40 6.18
C HIS A 56 -11.88 23.31 6.39
N PRO A 57 -11.53 22.04 6.67
CA PRO A 57 -12.52 20.98 6.85
C PRO A 57 -13.59 21.25 7.93
N ASP A 58 -13.31 21.92 9.05
CA ASP A 58 -14.40 22.23 10.00
C ASP A 58 -15.43 23.26 9.49
N LYS A 59 -15.12 24.00 8.41
CA LYS A 59 -16.08 24.87 7.70
C LYS A 59 -16.70 24.19 6.48
N ASN A 60 -16.12 23.09 6.03
CA ASN A 60 -16.41 22.42 4.76
C ASN A 60 -16.44 20.88 4.95
N ALA A 61 -17.05 20.41 6.04
CA ALA A 61 -16.88 19.03 6.52
C ALA A 61 -17.46 17.98 5.55
N ASP A 62 -18.48 18.38 4.80
CA ASP A 62 -19.21 17.53 3.83
C ASP A 62 -18.84 17.86 2.37
N ASP A 63 -17.85 18.74 2.12
CA ASP A 63 -17.40 19.10 0.77
C ASP A 63 -16.08 18.37 0.40
N PRO A 64 -16.13 17.31 -0.44
CA PRO A 64 -14.93 16.61 -0.88
C PRO A 64 -14.01 17.50 -1.75
N ILE A 65 -14.55 18.53 -2.43
CA ILE A 65 -13.79 19.45 -3.28
C ILE A 65 -12.95 20.41 -2.41
N ALA A 66 -13.47 20.79 -1.23
CA ALA A 66 -12.68 21.55 -0.25
C ALA A 66 -11.52 20.69 0.30
N SER A 67 -11.77 19.41 0.60
CA SER A 67 -10.71 18.48 1.01
C SER A 67 -9.60 18.35 -0.04
N GLU A 68 -9.98 18.14 -1.30
CA GLU A 68 -9.03 18.03 -2.43
C GLU A 68 -8.19 19.31 -2.59
N LYS A 69 -8.84 20.49 -2.62
CA LYS A 69 -8.15 21.79 -2.72
C LYS A 69 -7.27 22.11 -1.51
N PHE A 70 -7.62 21.62 -0.33
CA PHE A 70 -6.83 21.77 0.89
C PHE A 70 -5.57 20.89 0.88
N GLN A 71 -5.70 19.64 0.44
CA GLN A 71 -4.57 18.74 0.21
C GLN A 71 -3.62 19.32 -0.84
N GLU A 72 -4.16 19.75 -1.99
CA GLU A 72 -3.39 20.32 -3.09
C GLU A 72 -2.67 21.61 -2.67
N ALA A 73 -3.36 22.56 -2.00
CA ALA A 73 -2.73 23.77 -1.49
C ALA A 73 -1.61 23.49 -0.45
N THR A 74 -1.72 22.40 0.31
CA THR A 74 -0.68 22.02 1.28
C THR A 74 0.50 21.33 0.61
N PHE A 75 0.26 20.48 -0.39
CA PHE A 75 1.32 19.92 -1.23
C PHE A 75 2.08 21.03 -1.98
N SER A 76 1.36 22.02 -2.52
CA SER A 76 1.97 23.19 -3.15
C SER A 76 2.77 24.04 -2.17
N TYR A 77 2.28 24.23 -0.94
CA TYR A 77 3.05 24.90 0.11
C TYR A 77 4.31 24.09 0.48
N ASN A 78 4.24 22.76 0.58
CA ASN A 78 5.38 21.90 0.90
C ASN A 78 6.56 22.10 -0.06
N ILE A 79 6.26 22.19 -1.36
CA ILE A 79 7.26 22.43 -2.41
C ILE A 79 7.80 23.87 -2.34
N LEU A 80 6.94 24.86 -2.13
CA LEU A 80 7.31 26.28 -2.27
C LEU A 80 7.84 26.94 -0.98
N SER A 81 7.58 26.37 0.20
CA SER A 81 8.06 26.91 1.48
C SER A 81 9.50 26.55 1.80
N ASP A 82 10.01 25.49 1.18
CA ASP A 82 11.36 24.96 1.34
C ASP A 82 12.23 25.44 0.16
N PRO A 83 13.32 26.21 0.39
CA PRO A 83 14.15 26.74 -0.69
C PRO A 83 14.81 25.67 -1.57
N ASP A 84 15.11 24.49 -1.02
CA ASP A 84 15.73 23.38 -1.74
C ASP A 84 14.69 22.65 -2.60
N LYS A 85 13.53 22.32 -2.04
CA LYS A 85 12.42 21.70 -2.81
C LYS A 85 11.89 22.63 -3.90
N ARG A 86 11.79 23.93 -3.61
CA ARG A 86 11.39 24.95 -4.59
C ARG A 86 12.37 24.99 -5.76
N ARG A 87 13.68 25.01 -5.48
CA ARG A 87 14.73 24.98 -6.51
C ARG A 87 14.66 23.71 -7.36
N GLN A 88 14.45 22.54 -6.76
CA GLN A 88 14.30 21.27 -7.48
C GLN A 88 13.05 21.27 -8.39
N TYR A 89 11.93 21.80 -7.89
CA TYR A 89 10.71 21.94 -8.69
C TYR A 89 10.90 22.94 -9.85
N ASP A 90 11.54 24.08 -9.60
CA ASP A 90 11.80 25.09 -10.63
C ASP A 90 12.79 24.60 -11.70
N SER A 91 13.73 23.69 -11.37
CA SER A 91 14.66 23.13 -12.36
C SER A 91 14.10 21.95 -13.16
N SER A 92 13.26 21.12 -12.53
CA SER A 92 12.96 19.76 -13.03
C SER A 92 11.48 19.36 -12.94
N GLY A 93 10.60 20.27 -12.51
CA GLY A 93 9.17 20.02 -12.37
C GLY A 93 8.84 18.94 -11.34
N PHE A 94 7.68 18.28 -11.52
CA PHE A 94 7.22 17.25 -10.58
C PHE A 94 8.04 15.96 -10.59
N GLU A 95 8.78 15.65 -11.66
CA GLU A 95 9.53 14.39 -11.77
C GLU A 95 10.68 14.29 -10.77
N ALA A 96 11.36 15.40 -10.46
CA ALA A 96 12.35 15.44 -9.38
C ALA A 96 11.71 15.34 -7.98
N ILE A 97 10.53 15.95 -7.80
CA ILE A 97 9.81 15.89 -6.52
C ILE A 97 9.29 14.47 -6.26
N GLU A 98 8.76 13.76 -7.25
CA GLU A 98 8.24 12.38 -7.07
C GLU A 98 9.33 11.34 -6.73
N ALA A 99 10.60 11.61 -7.04
CA ALA A 99 11.72 10.75 -6.66
C ALA A 99 12.00 10.76 -5.13
N ASP A 100 11.60 11.84 -4.45
CA ASP A 100 11.88 12.11 -3.03
C ASP A 100 10.59 12.19 -2.17
N SER A 101 9.42 12.41 -2.80
CA SER A 101 8.19 12.86 -2.13
C SER A 101 7.01 11.89 -2.22
N GLN A 102 7.20 10.60 -1.92
CA GLN A 102 6.06 9.73 -1.57
C GLN A 102 5.51 10.01 -0.16
N GLU A 103 6.18 10.86 0.62
CA GLU A 103 5.83 11.17 2.01
C GLU A 103 5.72 12.68 2.25
N LEU A 104 4.58 13.15 2.78
CA LEU A 104 4.31 14.58 2.97
C LEU A 104 4.96 15.09 4.27
N GLU A 105 6.24 15.43 4.20
CA GLU A 105 7.01 15.99 5.33
C GLU A 105 6.77 17.49 5.50
N LEU A 106 5.95 17.87 6.49
CA LEU A 106 5.67 19.28 6.80
C LEU A 106 6.45 19.74 8.03
N ASP A 107 7.41 20.64 7.83
CA ASP A 107 7.94 21.45 8.93
C ASP A 107 6.89 22.50 9.35
N LEU A 108 6.24 22.20 10.47
CA LEU A 108 5.25 23.06 11.11
C LEU A 108 5.87 23.88 12.25
N SER A 109 7.19 24.06 12.32
CA SER A 109 7.80 24.97 13.30
C SER A 109 7.36 26.43 13.08
N SER A 110 7.26 26.86 11.82
CA SER A 110 7.27 28.28 11.44
C SER A 110 5.91 29.01 11.42
N LEU A 111 4.79 28.36 11.74
CA LEU A 111 3.41 28.86 11.51
C LEU A 111 2.58 29.03 12.81
N ASN A 112 3.17 29.67 13.84
CA ASN A 112 2.75 29.77 15.26
C ASN A 112 1.25 29.54 15.60
N THR A 113 0.32 30.27 14.97
CA THR A 113 -1.13 30.20 15.30
C THR A 113 -1.90 29.16 14.48
N VAL A 114 -1.36 28.75 13.33
CA VAL A 114 -2.06 27.98 12.31
C VAL A 114 -1.65 26.50 12.35
N ASN A 115 -0.40 26.22 12.75
CA ASN A 115 0.19 24.89 12.99
C ASN A 115 -0.75 23.90 13.66
N THR A 116 -1.30 24.34 14.81
CA THR A 116 -2.22 23.55 15.62
C THR A 116 -3.41 23.18 14.75
N VAL A 117 -4.20 24.15 14.30
CA VAL A 117 -5.37 23.93 13.43
C VAL A 117 -5.07 22.98 12.26
N PHE A 118 -4.00 23.21 11.49
CA PHE A 118 -3.59 22.35 10.38
C PHE A 118 -3.45 20.87 10.75
N ALA A 119 -2.73 20.54 11.82
CA ALA A 119 -2.44 19.15 12.17
C ALA A 119 -3.69 18.32 12.53
N ALA A 120 -4.75 18.92 13.08
CA ALA A 120 -6.02 18.21 13.32
C ALA A 120 -6.73 17.91 12.00
N LEU A 121 -6.70 18.85 11.06
CA LEU A 121 -7.38 18.72 9.78
C LEU A 121 -6.80 17.56 8.99
N PHE A 122 -5.47 17.48 8.88
CA PHE A 122 -4.80 16.33 8.28
C PHE A 122 -5.08 15.02 9.01
N SER A 123 -5.05 15.02 10.35
CA SER A 123 -5.39 13.84 11.15
C SER A 123 -6.84 13.39 10.95
N LYS A 124 -7.76 14.31 10.64
CA LYS A 124 -9.20 14.08 10.38
C LYS A 124 -9.46 13.66 8.93
N LEU A 125 -8.65 14.14 7.98
CA LEU A 125 -8.67 13.76 6.57
C LEU A 125 -7.93 12.43 6.28
N GLY A 126 -7.29 11.82 7.29
CA GLY A 126 -6.60 10.54 7.15
C GLY A 126 -5.29 10.58 6.36
N VAL A 127 -4.79 11.78 6.05
CA VAL A 127 -3.52 11.96 5.34
C VAL A 127 -2.38 11.88 6.37
N PRO A 128 -1.41 10.94 6.22
CA PRO A 128 -0.25 10.92 7.08
C PRO A 128 0.64 12.14 6.79
N ILE A 129 0.67 13.10 7.71
CA ILE A 129 1.80 14.03 7.80
C ILE A 129 2.92 13.29 8.52
N LYS A 130 4.08 13.21 7.90
CA LYS A 130 5.34 12.97 8.60
C LYS A 130 5.85 14.29 9.13
N THR A 131 6.02 14.34 10.44
CA THR A 131 6.41 15.53 11.19
C THR A 131 7.91 15.47 11.42
N THR A 132 8.57 16.62 11.53
CA THR A 132 9.97 16.70 11.98
C THR A 132 10.05 16.87 13.51
N VAL A 133 11.24 16.74 14.08
CA VAL A 133 11.53 17.24 15.44
C VAL A 133 11.76 18.75 15.35
N SER A 134 11.24 19.54 16.30
CA SER A 134 11.40 21.00 16.29
C SER A 134 12.89 21.38 16.27
N ALA A 135 13.27 22.29 15.36
CA ALA A 135 14.63 22.84 15.29
C ALA A 135 15.09 23.39 16.65
N THR A 136 14.20 24.03 17.42
CA THR A 136 14.50 24.53 18.77
C THR A 136 14.98 23.44 19.72
N VAL A 137 14.38 22.24 19.67
CA VAL A 137 14.77 21.10 20.52
C VAL A 137 16.11 20.52 20.11
N LEU A 138 16.42 20.56 18.80
CA LEU A 138 17.70 20.10 18.26
C LEU A 138 18.82 21.11 18.57
N GLU A 139 18.55 22.41 18.46
CA GLU A 139 19.47 23.48 18.85
C GLU A 139 19.73 23.49 20.37
N GLU A 140 18.69 23.33 21.19
CA GLU A 140 18.83 23.22 22.65
C GLU A 140 19.72 22.01 23.03
N ALA A 141 19.54 20.87 22.37
CA ALA A 141 20.33 19.66 22.57
C ALA A 141 21.79 19.84 22.11
N LEU A 142 22.01 20.38 20.91
CA LEU A 142 23.34 20.63 20.34
C LEU A 142 24.15 21.67 21.13
N ASN A 143 23.48 22.58 21.82
CA ASN A 143 24.11 23.56 22.72
C ASN A 143 24.26 23.07 24.18
N GLY A 144 23.87 21.83 24.49
CA GLY A 144 23.97 21.26 25.84
C GLY A 144 23.03 21.91 26.87
N SER A 145 21.98 22.60 26.43
CA SER A 145 21.06 23.36 27.28
C SER A 145 19.84 22.58 27.78
N VAL A 146 19.74 21.30 27.45
CA VAL A 146 18.62 20.41 27.79
C VAL A 146 18.75 19.78 29.18
N GLU A 147 17.63 19.62 29.89
CA GLU A 147 17.60 18.90 31.16
C GLU A 147 17.61 17.38 30.92
N ILE A 148 18.68 16.70 31.35
CA ILE A 148 18.87 15.25 31.18
C ILE A 148 18.56 14.53 32.49
N SER A 149 17.61 13.59 32.45
CA SER A 149 17.23 12.77 33.60
C SER A 149 17.82 11.36 33.52
N GLN A 150 18.60 10.92 34.50
CA GLN A 150 19.20 9.58 34.49
C GLN A 150 18.13 8.48 34.60
N LEU A 151 18.16 7.50 33.69
CA LEU A 151 17.41 6.26 33.74
C LEU A 151 18.27 5.13 34.31
N GLN A 152 17.61 4.22 34.99
CA GLN A 152 18.22 3.02 35.55
C GLN A 152 17.71 1.82 34.73
N LEU A 153 18.62 0.95 34.29
CA LEU A 153 18.25 -0.22 33.48
C LEU A 153 17.19 -1.09 34.20
N GLY A 154 16.15 -1.47 33.46
CA GLY A 154 15.01 -2.23 33.97
C GLY A 154 14.01 -1.46 34.83
N LYS A 155 14.19 -0.14 35.04
CA LYS A 155 13.20 0.71 35.71
C LYS A 155 12.46 1.56 34.70
N SER A 156 11.13 1.49 34.74
CA SER A 156 10.26 2.33 33.92
C SER A 156 10.00 3.68 34.58
N VAL A 157 9.90 4.73 33.76
CA VAL A 157 9.60 6.10 34.19
C VAL A 157 8.40 6.63 33.42
N CYS A 158 7.34 6.97 34.15
CA CYS A 158 6.15 7.61 33.61
C CYS A 158 6.32 9.13 33.64
N ARG A 159 6.17 9.81 32.49
CA ARG A 159 6.17 11.28 32.40
C ARG A 159 5.11 11.78 31.41
N LYS A 160 4.91 13.09 31.41
CA LYS A 160 4.01 13.82 30.51
C LYS A 160 4.84 14.91 29.83
N VAL A 161 5.25 14.72 28.58
CA VAL A 161 5.94 15.74 27.78
C VAL A 161 4.90 16.67 27.14
N GLU A 162 5.21 17.96 27.05
CA GLU A 162 4.33 18.91 26.39
C GLU A 162 4.46 18.84 24.85
N LYS A 163 3.61 19.58 24.14
CA LYS A 163 3.61 19.58 22.67
C LYS A 163 4.89 20.20 22.10
N GLN A 164 5.49 19.54 21.11
CA GLN A 164 6.70 19.98 20.40
C GLN A 164 7.93 20.23 21.31
N THR A 165 7.96 19.63 22.50
CA THR A 165 9.13 19.58 23.38
C THR A 165 9.62 18.15 23.56
N ALA A 166 10.80 17.96 24.12
CA ALA A 166 11.33 16.64 24.48
C ALA A 166 11.73 16.57 25.96
N HIS A 167 11.67 15.37 26.52
CA HIS A 167 12.38 15.04 27.76
C HIS A 167 13.58 14.18 27.43
N PHE A 168 14.77 14.61 27.87
CA PHE A 168 16.02 13.92 27.64
C PHE A 168 16.39 13.00 28.81
N TYR A 169 17.07 11.92 28.49
CA TYR A 169 17.41 10.85 29.40
C TYR A 169 18.82 10.33 29.11
N SER A 170 19.61 10.12 30.16
CA SER A 170 20.87 9.39 30.09
C SER A 170 20.69 7.97 30.62
N VAL A 171 21.43 7.01 30.07
CA VAL A 171 21.56 5.66 30.64
C VAL A 171 23.01 5.23 30.58
N ASP A 172 23.53 4.73 31.69
CA ASP A 172 24.89 4.21 31.78
C ASP A 172 24.89 2.71 31.51
N ILE A 173 25.82 2.26 30.67
CA ILE A 173 25.92 0.90 30.14
C ILE A 173 27.30 0.33 30.48
N THR A 174 27.35 -0.85 31.10
CA THR A 174 28.60 -1.58 31.32
C THR A 174 29.02 -2.40 30.09
N ASP A 175 30.29 -2.79 29.98
CA ASP A 175 30.79 -3.71 28.96
C ASP A 175 30.01 -5.03 28.87
N LYS A 176 29.43 -5.48 30.00
CA LYS A 176 28.59 -6.68 30.03
C LYS A 176 27.26 -6.40 29.33
N GLU A 177 26.58 -5.32 29.69
CA GLU A 177 25.27 -4.95 29.14
C GLU A 177 25.36 -4.59 27.66
N ALA A 178 26.42 -3.88 27.24
CA ALA A 178 26.70 -3.59 25.84
C ALA A 178 26.78 -4.88 24.99
N LYS A 179 27.49 -5.91 25.46
CA LYS A 179 27.60 -7.23 24.80
C LYS A 179 26.28 -8.02 24.81
N MET A 180 25.50 -7.91 25.88
CA MET A 180 24.19 -8.56 25.96
C MET A 180 23.15 -7.84 25.09
N GLY A 181 23.33 -6.55 24.83
CA GLY A 181 22.44 -5.70 24.05
C GLY A 181 21.33 -5.07 24.89
N LEU A 182 20.72 -4.03 24.34
CA LEU A 182 19.72 -3.18 25.01
C LEU A 182 18.49 -2.98 24.14
N VAL A 183 17.36 -2.72 24.79
CA VAL A 183 16.14 -2.24 24.12
C VAL A 183 15.64 -1.01 24.87
N CYS A 184 15.57 0.13 24.20
CA CYS A 184 14.84 1.30 24.70
C CYS A 184 13.41 1.20 24.18
N ARG A 185 12.42 1.19 25.09
CA ARG A 185 11.00 1.05 24.74
C ARG A 185 10.18 2.17 25.37
N VAL A 186 9.29 2.76 24.58
CA VAL A 186 8.36 3.81 25.01
C VAL A 186 6.95 3.40 24.63
N HIS A 187 5.99 3.58 25.55
CA HIS A 187 4.57 3.36 25.25
C HIS A 187 3.66 4.41 25.87
N SER A 188 2.49 4.63 25.25
CA SER A 188 1.44 5.51 25.75
C SER A 188 0.07 4.81 25.70
N THR A 189 -0.59 4.74 26.85
CA THR A 189 -2.00 4.27 26.96
C THR A 189 -3.00 5.30 26.42
N ALA A 190 -2.58 6.56 26.28
CA ALA A 190 -3.39 7.65 25.73
C ALA A 190 -3.45 7.66 24.20
N LYS A 191 -2.83 6.69 23.51
CA LYS A 191 -2.72 6.60 22.04
C LYS A 191 -2.17 7.88 21.39
N SER A 192 -1.30 8.59 22.11
CA SER A 192 -0.72 9.85 21.65
C SER A 192 0.42 9.57 20.67
N LYS A 193 0.57 10.42 19.65
CA LYS A 193 1.77 10.44 18.80
C LYS A 193 2.94 11.00 19.60
N PHE A 194 4.09 10.33 19.53
CA PHE A 194 5.37 10.78 20.06
C PHE A 194 6.50 10.21 19.17
N LYS A 195 7.73 10.67 19.40
CA LYS A 195 8.92 10.05 18.84
C LYS A 195 9.86 9.62 19.94
N LEU A 196 10.51 8.48 19.73
CA LEU A 196 11.69 8.08 20.48
C LEU A 196 12.92 8.51 19.68
N LEU A 197 13.82 9.24 20.32
CA LEU A 197 15.02 9.79 19.72
C LEU A 197 16.24 9.20 20.44
N TYR A 198 17.34 8.99 19.71
CA TYR A 198 18.65 8.66 20.26
C TYR A 198 19.68 9.69 19.78
N PHE A 199 20.53 10.13 20.70
CA PHE A 199 21.51 11.17 20.47
C PHE A 199 22.93 10.67 20.78
N GLU A 200 23.89 11.15 20.00
CA GLU A 200 25.32 10.96 20.26
C GLU A 200 25.92 12.23 20.89
N PRO A 201 26.91 12.09 21.79
CA PRO A 201 27.56 13.23 22.43
C PRO A 201 28.56 13.89 21.47
N GLU A 202 28.53 15.23 21.45
CA GLU A 202 29.44 16.08 20.70
C GLU A 202 30.59 16.62 21.57
N ASP A 203 31.73 16.96 20.96
CA ASP A 203 32.93 17.48 21.66
C ASP A 203 32.66 18.78 22.44
N ASN A 204 31.63 19.54 22.06
CA ASN A 204 31.21 20.76 22.75
C ASN A 204 30.35 20.51 24.01
N GLY A 205 30.09 19.25 24.37
CA GLY A 205 29.17 18.85 25.45
C GLY A 205 27.69 18.85 25.05
N GLY A 206 27.39 19.08 23.77
CA GLY A 206 26.06 18.96 23.19
C GLY A 206 25.70 17.55 22.77
N LEU A 207 24.52 17.43 22.16
CA LEU A 207 23.94 16.18 21.69
C LEU A 207 23.46 16.34 20.23
N SER A 208 23.95 15.50 19.32
CA SER A 208 23.48 15.43 17.93
C SER A 208 22.50 14.27 17.74
N LEU A 209 21.45 14.48 16.93
CA LEU A 209 20.42 13.47 16.69
C LEU A 209 20.96 12.38 15.76
N ALA A 210 21.06 11.15 16.26
CA ALA A 210 21.58 10.01 15.50
C ALA A 210 20.49 9.04 15.02
N LEU A 211 19.38 8.86 15.77
CA LEU A 211 18.25 8.04 15.33
C LEU A 211 16.90 8.64 15.74
N GLN A 212 15.89 8.39 14.91
CA GLN A 212 14.48 8.66 15.20
C GLN A 212 13.64 7.38 15.00
N GLU A 213 12.67 7.16 15.89
CA GLU A 213 11.60 6.18 15.73
C GLU A 213 10.25 6.82 16.04
N ASP A 214 9.31 6.70 15.10
CA ASP A 214 7.97 7.26 15.21
C ASP A 214 7.04 6.30 16.00
N SER A 215 6.15 6.82 16.84
CA SER A 215 5.25 5.96 17.60
C SER A 215 4.19 5.28 16.73
N ALA A 216 4.26 3.96 16.60
CA ALA A 216 3.26 3.14 15.94
C ALA A 216 2.06 2.85 16.87
N LYS A 217 0.85 2.73 16.31
CA LYS A 217 -0.37 2.42 17.06
C LYS A 217 -0.66 0.92 17.08
N THR A 218 -0.37 0.27 18.21
CA THR A 218 -0.56 -1.17 18.41
C THR A 218 -1.78 -1.43 19.29
N GLY A 219 -2.93 -1.70 18.66
CA GLY A 219 -4.19 -2.01 19.35
C GLY A 219 -4.71 -0.86 20.21
N LYS A 220 -4.54 -0.95 21.53
CA LYS A 220 -5.01 0.07 22.50
C LYS A 220 -3.92 1.07 22.93
N VAL A 221 -2.65 0.84 22.59
CA VAL A 221 -1.52 1.71 22.95
C VAL A 221 -0.86 2.31 21.70
N THR A 222 -0.06 3.35 21.86
CA THR A 222 1.01 3.72 20.92
C THR A 222 2.36 3.35 21.52
N SER A 223 3.32 2.94 20.68
CA SER A 223 4.62 2.42 21.10
C SER A 223 5.71 2.74 20.08
N ALA A 224 6.92 3.05 20.56
CA ALA A 224 8.15 3.11 19.78
C ALA A 224 9.23 2.28 20.49
N GLY A 225 10.22 1.76 19.76
CA GLY A 225 11.30 1.00 20.35
C GLY A 225 12.56 0.98 19.49
N MET A 226 13.72 1.10 20.14
CA MET A 226 15.04 0.99 19.52
C MET A 226 15.75 -0.25 20.07
N PHE A 227 16.35 -1.04 19.19
CA PHE A 227 16.85 -2.39 19.46
C PHE A 227 18.34 -2.50 19.16
N PHE A 228 19.17 -2.49 20.19
CA PHE A 228 20.63 -2.53 20.10
C PHE A 228 21.13 -3.91 20.50
N LEU A 229 20.96 -4.90 19.62
CA LEU A 229 21.08 -6.32 19.96
C LEU A 229 22.40 -7.00 19.55
N GLY A 230 23.37 -6.33 18.92
CA GLY A 230 24.60 -7.01 18.48
C GLY A 230 24.45 -7.83 17.20
N PHE A 231 23.44 -7.49 16.40
CA PHE A 231 23.22 -7.95 15.03
C PHE A 231 22.22 -7.00 14.35
N PRO A 232 22.20 -6.90 13.00
CA PRO A 232 21.24 -6.07 12.28
C PRO A 232 19.80 -6.50 12.59
N VAL A 233 19.05 -5.63 13.27
CA VAL A 233 17.59 -5.71 13.45
C VAL A 233 16.93 -4.96 12.30
N TYR A 234 15.74 -5.37 11.88
CA TYR A 234 15.06 -4.80 10.71
C TYR A 234 13.69 -4.19 11.05
N ARG A 235 13.44 -2.97 10.57
CA ARG A 235 12.10 -2.38 10.53
C ARG A 235 11.37 -2.91 9.29
N PHE A 236 10.06 -3.15 9.42
CA PHE A 236 9.20 -3.51 8.30
C PHE A 236 8.18 -2.41 8.05
N GLU A 237 8.50 -1.49 7.16
CA GLU A 237 7.54 -0.51 6.67
C GLU A 237 6.57 -1.19 5.69
N GLN A 238 5.32 -1.31 6.12
CA GLN A 238 4.29 -1.92 5.29
C GLN A 238 3.78 -0.91 4.27
N ASN A 239 4.56 -0.75 3.18
CA ASN A 239 4.19 0.05 2.03
C ASN A 239 2.87 -0.46 1.43
N ASN A 240 1.75 0.14 1.87
CA ASN A 240 0.45 0.10 1.19
C ASN A 240 0.53 0.93 -0.10
N SER A 241 1.46 0.56 -0.98
CA SER A 241 1.52 1.15 -2.32
C SER A 241 0.23 0.77 -3.04
N ALA A 242 -0.60 1.79 -3.34
CA ALA A 242 -1.78 1.65 -4.19
C ALA A 242 -1.40 1.38 -5.67
N ALA A 243 -0.20 0.85 -5.92
CA ALA A 243 0.33 0.41 -7.21
C ALA A 243 -0.33 -0.86 -7.76
N ALA A 244 -1.39 -1.35 -7.10
CA ALA A 244 -2.24 -2.48 -7.51
C ALA A 244 -3.02 -2.26 -8.83
N ALA A 245 -2.67 -1.22 -9.60
CA ALA A 245 -3.30 -0.87 -10.87
C ALA A 245 -2.48 -1.24 -12.13
N LYS A 246 -1.19 -1.62 -12.00
CA LYS A 246 -0.32 -1.92 -13.17
C LYS A 246 0.13 -3.38 -13.31
N ASP A 247 0.45 -4.06 -12.20
CA ASP A 247 0.95 -5.44 -12.20
C ASP A 247 0.41 -6.14 -10.92
N PRO A 248 -0.48 -7.16 -11.04
CA PRO A 248 -1.04 -7.85 -9.88
C PRO A 248 -0.01 -8.70 -9.13
N ASP A 249 1.03 -9.18 -9.82
CA ASP A 249 2.08 -10.02 -9.26
C ASP A 249 3.18 -9.20 -8.58
N SER A 250 3.36 -7.92 -9.00
CA SER A 250 4.28 -7.00 -8.33
C SER A 250 4.00 -6.83 -6.83
N ALA A 251 2.75 -6.99 -6.37
CA ALA A 251 2.42 -6.93 -4.94
C ALA A 251 2.99 -8.12 -4.13
N PHE A 252 3.19 -9.27 -4.79
CA PHE A 252 3.82 -10.44 -4.18
C PHE A 252 5.33 -10.28 -4.11
N PHE A 253 5.98 -9.89 -5.21
CA PHE A 253 7.45 -9.77 -5.28
C PHE A 253 7.99 -8.63 -4.40
N LYS A 254 7.29 -7.48 -4.36
CA LYS A 254 7.68 -6.32 -3.54
C LYS A 254 7.31 -6.42 -2.06
N ARG A 255 6.76 -7.56 -1.62
CA ARG A 255 6.25 -7.75 -0.25
C ARG A 255 7.30 -7.57 0.85
N LEU A 256 8.59 -7.69 0.52
CA LEU A 256 9.72 -7.55 1.44
C LEU A 256 10.58 -6.30 1.17
N ASP A 257 10.16 -5.39 0.28
CA ASP A 257 10.94 -4.20 -0.07
C ASP A 257 11.06 -3.20 1.10
N GLY A 258 10.01 -3.09 1.92
CA GLY A 258 10.00 -2.29 3.15
C GLY A 258 10.73 -2.93 4.34
N PHE A 259 11.38 -4.08 4.17
CA PHE A 259 12.18 -4.73 5.23
C PHE A 259 13.60 -4.17 5.24
N GLN A 260 13.82 -3.10 6.00
CA GLN A 260 15.05 -2.30 5.99
C GLN A 260 15.82 -2.43 7.32
N PRO A 261 17.16 -2.49 7.30
CA PRO A 261 17.96 -2.59 8.52
C PRO A 261 17.87 -1.30 9.34
N CYS A 262 17.83 -1.43 10.66
CA CYS A 262 18.07 -0.31 11.57
C CYS A 262 19.54 0.12 11.46
N GLU A 263 19.78 1.43 11.37
CA GLU A 263 21.10 2.01 11.09
C GLU A 263 22.13 1.71 12.20
N VAL A 264 21.70 1.78 13.46
CA VAL A 264 22.51 1.44 14.64
C VAL A 264 21.88 0.24 15.35
N ASN A 265 22.70 -0.77 15.60
CA ASN A 265 22.32 -2.06 16.16
C ASN A 265 23.14 -2.46 17.40
N GLU A 266 24.11 -1.63 17.81
CA GLU A 266 25.04 -1.85 18.91
C GLU A 266 25.30 -0.53 19.64
N LEU A 267 25.39 -0.59 20.97
CA LEU A 267 25.86 0.51 21.82
C LEU A 267 27.13 0.04 22.55
N LYS A 268 28.04 0.97 22.84
CA LYS A 268 29.27 0.69 23.58
C LYS A 268 29.02 0.76 25.09
N ALA A 269 30.03 0.43 25.88
CA ALA A 269 30.02 0.81 27.29
C ALA A 269 30.19 2.33 27.42
N GLY A 270 29.45 2.96 28.34
CA GLY A 270 29.43 4.41 28.51
C GLY A 270 28.02 4.96 28.75
N THR A 271 27.89 6.28 28.72
CA THR A 271 26.61 7.00 28.88
C THR A 271 25.98 7.26 27.51
N HIS A 272 24.72 6.88 27.35
CA HIS A 272 23.96 7.02 26.10
C HIS A 272 22.69 7.84 26.32
N TYR A 273 22.28 8.61 25.29
CA TYR A 273 21.25 9.63 25.41
C TYR A 273 20.02 9.29 24.57
N PHE A 274 18.86 9.31 25.23
CA PHE A 274 17.55 9.10 24.60
C PHE A 274 16.65 10.29 24.89
N ALA A 275 15.69 10.57 24.01
CA ALA A 275 14.63 11.53 24.31
C ALA A 275 13.26 11.03 23.86
N VAL A 276 12.22 11.51 24.55
CA VAL A 276 10.83 11.32 24.12
C VAL A 276 10.26 12.67 23.71
N TYR A 277 9.97 12.83 22.43
CA TYR A 277 9.46 14.06 21.84
C TYR A 277 7.94 14.05 21.70
N GLY A 278 7.30 15.13 22.14
CA GLY A 278 5.86 15.36 22.08
C GLY A 278 5.37 15.68 20.68
N ASP A 279 5.31 14.66 19.82
CA ASP A 279 4.93 14.74 18.39
C ASP A 279 3.43 15.01 18.12
N ASN A 280 2.82 15.87 18.92
CA ASN A 280 1.41 16.21 18.85
C ASN A 280 1.25 17.73 19.04
N PHE A 281 0.62 18.42 18.08
CA PHE A 281 0.48 19.88 18.07
C PHE A 281 -0.58 20.44 19.04
N PHE A 282 -1.37 19.56 19.68
CA PHE A 282 -2.52 19.93 20.50
C PHE A 282 -2.41 19.52 21.96
N LYS A 283 -1.91 18.31 22.18
CA LYS A 283 -1.95 17.64 23.48
C LYS A 283 -0.56 17.16 23.82
N SER A 284 -0.14 17.50 25.03
CA SER A 284 0.90 16.78 25.76
C SER A 284 0.75 15.27 25.65
N VAL A 285 1.88 14.56 25.65
CA VAL A 285 1.93 13.11 25.57
C VAL A 285 2.29 12.54 26.94
N SER A 286 1.38 11.78 27.54
CA SER A 286 1.71 10.90 28.67
C SER A 286 2.30 9.60 28.14
N TYR A 287 3.49 9.23 28.60
CA TYR A 287 4.22 8.03 28.17
C TYR A 287 4.96 7.38 29.34
N THR A 288 5.36 6.13 29.12
CA THR A 288 6.25 5.36 29.97
C THR A 288 7.46 4.97 29.14
N ILE A 289 8.66 5.40 29.54
CA ILE A 289 9.94 4.98 28.95
C ILE A 289 10.61 3.94 29.86
N GLU A 290 11.33 3.00 29.26
CA GLU A 290 12.14 2.01 29.96
C GLU A 290 13.29 1.58 29.04
N VAL A 291 14.51 1.49 29.58
CA VAL A 291 15.65 0.87 28.88
C VAL A 291 15.93 -0.46 29.57
N VAL A 292 15.93 -1.56 28.83
CA VAL A 292 16.13 -2.92 29.36
C VAL A 292 17.37 -3.58 28.77
N CYS A 293 18.12 -4.29 29.60
CA CYS A 293 19.11 -5.26 29.15
C CYS A 293 18.43 -6.47 28.51
N ALA A 294 18.98 -6.94 27.39
CA ALA A 294 18.48 -8.10 26.67
C ALA A 294 18.98 -9.45 27.26
N GLU A 295 19.80 -9.43 28.31
CA GLU A 295 20.26 -10.63 29.03
C GLU A 295 19.13 -11.59 29.43
N PRO A 296 18.00 -11.14 30.01
CA PRO A 296 16.87 -12.01 30.36
C PRO A 296 16.13 -12.60 29.13
N PHE A 297 16.39 -12.08 27.93
CA PHE A 297 15.69 -12.39 26.68
C PHE A 297 16.61 -13.08 25.66
N SER A 298 17.66 -13.76 26.13
CA SER A 298 18.70 -14.37 25.27
C SER A 298 18.16 -15.40 24.27
N ALA A 299 17.13 -16.16 24.64
CA ALA A 299 16.47 -17.12 23.74
C ALA A 299 15.63 -16.41 22.66
N GLU A 300 14.90 -15.36 23.02
CA GLU A 300 14.12 -14.52 22.11
C GLU A 300 15.05 -13.77 21.14
N LYS A 301 16.17 -13.26 21.65
CA LYS A 301 17.23 -12.57 20.89
C LYS A 301 17.80 -13.46 19.78
N GLU A 302 18.17 -14.71 20.08
CA GLU A 302 18.70 -15.63 19.06
C GLU A 302 17.61 -16.12 18.10
N ARG A 303 16.36 -16.28 18.57
CA ARG A 303 15.23 -16.57 17.69
C ARG A 303 14.96 -15.43 16.70
N LEU A 304 15.02 -14.17 17.15
CA LEU A 304 14.87 -13.00 16.29
C LEU A 304 15.95 -12.99 15.21
N ARG A 305 17.22 -13.11 15.59
CA ARG A 305 18.36 -13.23 14.66
C ARG A 305 18.15 -14.32 13.61
N SER A 306 17.68 -15.50 14.03
CA SER A 306 17.38 -16.62 13.13
C SER A 306 16.22 -16.33 12.17
N VAL A 307 15.19 -15.61 12.62
CA VAL A 307 14.02 -15.24 11.81
C VAL A 307 14.39 -14.15 10.79
N GLU A 308 15.10 -13.10 11.20
CA GLU A 308 15.54 -12.03 10.31
C GLU A 308 16.48 -12.55 9.22
N ALA A 309 17.44 -13.41 9.57
CA ALA A 309 18.29 -14.10 8.59
C ALA A 309 17.47 -14.91 7.55
N LYS A 310 16.37 -15.57 7.98
CA LYS A 310 15.46 -16.29 7.08
C LYS A 310 14.65 -15.33 6.20
N ILE A 311 14.22 -14.17 6.71
CA ILE A 311 13.51 -13.17 5.93
C ILE A 311 14.44 -12.57 4.84
N ILE A 312 15.69 -12.26 5.18
CA ILE A 312 16.69 -11.77 4.22
C ILE A 312 17.03 -12.83 3.17
N ALA A 313 17.23 -14.09 3.55
CA ALA A 313 17.38 -15.18 2.60
C ALA A 313 16.18 -15.27 1.65
N LYS A 314 14.95 -15.17 2.18
CA LYS A 314 13.72 -15.17 1.36
C LYS A 314 13.57 -13.94 0.47
N ARG A 315 14.04 -12.76 0.89
CA ARG A 315 14.10 -11.55 0.03
C ARG A 315 15.02 -11.76 -1.16
N SER A 316 16.19 -12.39 -0.95
CA SER A 316 17.12 -12.74 -2.02
C SER A 316 16.55 -13.80 -2.97
N GLU A 317 15.91 -14.85 -2.45
CA GLU A 317 15.23 -15.87 -3.24
C GLU A 317 14.08 -15.29 -4.07
N LEU A 318 13.28 -14.39 -3.48
CA LEU A 318 12.11 -13.78 -4.12
C LEU A 318 12.48 -12.92 -5.32
N SER A 319 13.59 -12.17 -5.23
CA SER A 319 14.13 -11.36 -6.33
C SER A 319 14.65 -12.22 -7.51
N LYS A 320 15.28 -13.37 -7.22
CA LYS A 320 15.66 -14.36 -8.25
C LYS A 320 14.42 -14.96 -8.91
N PHE A 321 13.45 -15.39 -8.10
CA PHE A 321 12.20 -15.94 -8.59
C PHE A 321 11.39 -14.95 -9.43
N GLU A 322 11.40 -13.65 -9.11
CA GLU A 322 10.79 -12.62 -9.94
C GLU A 322 11.37 -12.59 -11.36
N SER A 323 12.69 -12.70 -11.47
CA SER A 323 13.40 -12.69 -12.76
C SER A 323 13.00 -13.88 -13.63
N GLU A 324 13.03 -15.09 -13.05
CA GLU A 324 12.59 -16.33 -13.73
C GLU A 324 11.10 -16.28 -14.10
N TYR A 325 10.25 -15.76 -13.21
CA TYR A 325 8.81 -15.61 -13.45
C TYR A 325 8.53 -14.66 -14.62
N ARG A 326 9.18 -13.50 -14.65
CA ARG A 326 9.01 -12.51 -15.74
C ARG A 326 9.49 -13.07 -17.09
N GLU A 327 10.56 -13.86 -17.12
CA GLU A 327 11.03 -14.53 -18.35
C GLU A 327 10.01 -15.56 -18.88
N VAL A 328 9.46 -16.40 -18.00
CA VAL A 328 8.44 -17.40 -18.38
C VAL A 328 7.14 -16.71 -18.81
N LEU A 329 6.73 -15.64 -18.14
CA LEU A 329 5.54 -14.85 -18.48
C LEU A 329 5.69 -14.19 -19.86
N ALA A 330 6.88 -13.66 -20.20
CA ALA A 330 7.15 -13.11 -21.53
C ALA A 330 7.00 -14.18 -22.62
N LYS A 331 7.63 -15.35 -22.46
CA LYS A 331 7.52 -16.49 -23.40
C LYS A 331 6.09 -17.01 -23.55
N PHE A 332 5.33 -17.07 -22.45
CA PHE A 332 3.90 -17.44 -22.48
C PHE A 332 3.05 -16.42 -23.24
N THR A 333 3.32 -15.13 -23.04
CA THR A 333 2.62 -14.02 -23.72
C THR A 333 2.92 -14.03 -25.22
N GLU A 334 4.18 -14.23 -25.61
CA GLU A 334 4.62 -14.40 -27.00
C GLU A 334 3.89 -15.57 -27.68
N MET A 335 3.92 -16.76 -27.06
CA MET A 335 3.24 -17.95 -27.59
C MET A 335 1.72 -17.77 -27.70
N THR A 336 1.09 -17.07 -26.75
CA THR A 336 -0.35 -16.78 -26.77
C THR A 336 -0.70 -15.80 -27.88
N SER A 337 0.11 -14.76 -28.08
CA SER A 337 -0.02 -13.81 -29.19
C SER A 337 0.12 -14.51 -30.54
N ARG A 338 1.14 -15.35 -30.71
CA ARG A 338 1.33 -16.15 -31.92
C ARG A 338 0.15 -17.09 -32.17
N TYR A 339 -0.34 -17.81 -31.16
CA TYR A 339 -1.51 -18.68 -31.31
C TYR A 339 -2.74 -17.90 -31.80
N ALA A 340 -2.98 -16.68 -31.29
CA ALA A 340 -4.07 -15.83 -31.74
C ALA A 340 -3.88 -15.36 -33.21
N GLN A 341 -2.66 -15.02 -33.61
CA GLN A 341 -2.32 -14.64 -35.00
C GLN A 341 -2.52 -15.81 -35.98
N GLU A 342 -2.06 -17.01 -35.63
CA GLU A 342 -2.22 -18.22 -36.45
C GLU A 342 -3.72 -18.60 -36.59
N MET A 343 -4.49 -18.49 -35.50
CA MET A 343 -5.95 -18.71 -35.52
C MET A 343 -6.67 -17.70 -36.43
N GLN A 344 -6.33 -16.42 -36.32
CA GLN A 344 -6.88 -15.36 -37.18
C GLN A 344 -6.53 -15.58 -38.65
N THR A 345 -5.29 -15.97 -38.94
CA THR A 345 -4.81 -16.28 -40.30
C THR A 345 -5.59 -17.44 -40.91
N ILE A 346 -5.85 -18.50 -40.14
CA ILE A 346 -6.68 -19.63 -40.58
C ILE A 346 -8.12 -19.19 -40.86
N ASP A 347 -8.72 -18.39 -39.98
CA ASP A 347 -10.09 -17.89 -40.17
C ASP A 347 -10.21 -17.00 -41.42
N ASP A 348 -9.21 -16.18 -41.72
CA ASP A 348 -9.19 -15.32 -42.91
C ASP A 348 -8.97 -16.10 -44.21
N LEU A 349 -8.06 -17.08 -44.22
CA LEU A 349 -7.89 -18.03 -45.34
C LEU A 349 -9.18 -18.83 -45.60
N LEU A 350 -9.91 -19.22 -44.55
CA LEU A 350 -11.20 -19.90 -44.68
C LEU A 350 -12.29 -18.98 -45.25
N LYS A 351 -12.32 -17.69 -44.88
CA LYS A 351 -13.23 -16.69 -45.48
C LYS A 351 -12.92 -16.50 -46.96
N GLU A 352 -11.65 -16.29 -47.32
CA GLU A 352 -11.20 -16.10 -48.70
C GLU A 352 -11.58 -17.31 -49.57
N ARG A 353 -11.22 -18.52 -49.13
CA ARG A 353 -11.61 -19.77 -49.80
C ARG A 353 -13.12 -19.85 -50.00
N ASN A 354 -13.92 -19.55 -48.98
CA ASN A 354 -15.38 -19.63 -49.07
C ASN A 354 -15.96 -18.59 -50.04
N ALA A 355 -15.37 -17.40 -50.13
CA ALA A 355 -15.73 -16.38 -51.12
C ALA A 355 -15.41 -16.84 -52.55
N ILE A 356 -14.23 -17.44 -52.77
CA ILE A 356 -13.85 -18.04 -54.05
C ILE A 356 -14.83 -19.17 -54.44
N HIS A 357 -15.16 -20.07 -53.52
CA HIS A 357 -16.14 -21.14 -53.74
C HIS A 357 -17.54 -20.59 -54.11
N ALA A 358 -17.97 -19.50 -53.48
CA ALA A 358 -19.24 -18.83 -53.80
C ALA A 358 -19.24 -18.21 -55.21
N SER A 359 -18.09 -17.75 -55.74
CA SER A 359 -18.03 -17.21 -57.10
C SER A 359 -18.28 -18.25 -58.20
N TYR A 360 -17.97 -19.53 -57.94
CA TYR A 360 -18.22 -20.65 -58.86
C TYR A 360 -19.59 -21.30 -58.71
N THR A 361 -20.43 -20.86 -57.77
CA THR A 361 -21.71 -21.51 -57.46
C THR A 361 -22.85 -20.50 -57.32
N ASN A 362 -23.92 -20.68 -58.10
CA ASN A 362 -25.13 -19.83 -58.04
C ASN A 362 -25.97 -20.00 -56.76
N ASN A 363 -25.41 -20.57 -55.69
CA ASN A 363 -26.08 -20.77 -54.42
C ASN A 363 -25.86 -19.55 -53.51
N PRO A 364 -26.91 -18.87 -53.02
CA PRO A 364 -26.75 -17.72 -52.16
C PRO A 364 -26.06 -18.12 -50.84
N THR A 365 -25.18 -17.23 -50.35
CA THR A 365 -24.39 -17.46 -49.14
C THR A 365 -25.29 -17.69 -47.92
N LEU A 366 -25.22 -18.91 -47.37
CA LEU A 366 -25.89 -19.26 -46.11
C LEU A 366 -25.33 -18.41 -44.97
N GLN A 367 -26.05 -17.35 -44.60
CA GLN A 367 -25.79 -16.63 -43.36
C GLN A 367 -26.00 -17.59 -42.19
N ARG A 368 -24.91 -17.96 -41.51
CA ARG A 368 -24.97 -18.75 -40.28
C ARG A 368 -25.38 -17.84 -39.11
N SER A 369 -26.67 -17.52 -39.05
CA SER A 369 -27.26 -16.78 -37.94
C SER A 369 -26.98 -17.49 -36.61
N SER A 370 -26.37 -16.77 -35.67
CA SER A 370 -26.27 -17.17 -34.27
C SER A 370 -27.64 -17.06 -33.58
N SER A 371 -28.53 -18.01 -33.85
CA SER A 371 -29.84 -18.07 -33.20
C SER A 371 -29.85 -19.10 -32.06
N SER A 372 -30.15 -18.62 -30.86
CA SER A 372 -30.39 -19.44 -29.67
C SER A 372 -31.61 -20.35 -29.84
N SER A 373 -31.52 -21.56 -29.29
CA SER A 373 -32.58 -22.57 -29.38
C SER A 373 -33.79 -22.21 -28.50
N LYS A 374 -34.85 -21.69 -29.13
CA LYS A 374 -36.23 -21.79 -28.62
C LYS A 374 -37.06 -22.65 -29.55
N GLY A 375 -37.08 -23.95 -29.28
CA GLY A 375 -37.93 -24.90 -30.00
C GLY A 375 -39.40 -24.77 -29.58
N LYS A 376 -40.29 -24.61 -30.57
CA LYS A 376 -41.72 -24.92 -30.44
C LYS A 376 -42.16 -25.73 -31.67
N SER A 377 -42.58 -26.97 -31.42
CA SER A 377 -43.17 -27.86 -32.42
C SER A 377 -44.66 -27.51 -32.66
N PRO A 378 -45.21 -27.81 -33.84
CA PRO A 378 -46.67 -27.82 -34.01
C PRO A 378 -47.22 -29.10 -34.68
N SER A 379 -48.26 -29.70 -34.10
CA SER A 379 -49.34 -30.35 -34.86
C SER A 379 -50.61 -30.57 -34.02
N LYS A 380 -51.75 -30.53 -34.75
CA LYS A 380 -53.17 -30.68 -34.37
C LYS A 380 -53.46 -31.91 -33.47
N GLY A 381 -54.53 -31.97 -32.66
CA GLY A 381 -55.58 -30.98 -32.35
C GLY A 381 -56.86 -31.62 -31.76
N SER A 382 -57.72 -30.78 -31.16
CA SER A 382 -59.13 -31.02 -30.74
C SER A 382 -59.44 -31.79 -29.42
N LYS A 383 -59.98 -31.04 -28.44
CA LYS A 383 -61.17 -31.30 -27.56
C LYS A 383 -61.34 -32.70 -26.91
N ASN A 384 -61.52 -32.85 -25.60
CA ASN A 384 -62.64 -32.29 -24.80
C ASN A 384 -62.35 -32.28 -23.26
N GLU A 385 -63.37 -31.93 -22.47
CA GLU A 385 -63.35 -31.63 -21.02
C GLU A 385 -63.34 -32.84 -20.05
N ASP A 386 -63.09 -32.50 -18.79
CA ASP A 386 -63.61 -33.07 -17.53
C ASP A 386 -63.01 -34.31 -16.81
N ASP A 387 -62.70 -34.01 -15.54
CA ASP A 387 -62.93 -34.74 -14.29
C ASP A 387 -61.91 -35.74 -13.69
N GLN A 388 -62.05 -35.79 -12.36
CA GLN A 388 -61.31 -36.39 -11.26
C GLN A 388 -60.85 -37.86 -11.35
N THR A 389 -60.03 -38.19 -10.34
CA THR A 389 -59.92 -39.50 -9.66
C THR A 389 -59.18 -40.63 -10.40
N VAL A 390 -58.56 -41.62 -9.74
CA VAL A 390 -57.88 -41.82 -8.42
C VAL A 390 -57.36 -43.27 -8.45
N LYS A 391 -56.43 -43.68 -7.55
CA LYS A 391 -55.97 -45.09 -7.35
C LYS A 391 -55.10 -45.63 -8.54
N LYS A 392 -54.14 -46.57 -8.37
CA LYS A 392 -53.63 -47.29 -7.18
C LYS A 392 -52.34 -48.06 -7.51
N GLU A 393 -51.56 -48.34 -6.45
CA GLU A 393 -50.84 -49.62 -6.22
C GLU A 393 -49.69 -50.02 -7.20
N LYS A 394 -48.66 -50.77 -6.78
CA LYS A 394 -48.25 -51.24 -5.43
C LYS A 394 -46.77 -51.63 -5.47
N LYS A 395 -46.15 -51.60 -4.27
CA LYS A 395 -45.19 -52.56 -3.69
C LYS A 395 -44.02 -53.13 -4.55
N SER A 396 -42.85 -53.45 -3.98
CA SER A 396 -42.20 -53.09 -2.70
C SER A 396 -40.96 -53.96 -2.49
N LYS A 397 -39.99 -53.46 -1.69
CA LYS A 397 -39.21 -54.22 -0.68
C LYS A 397 -38.26 -55.34 -1.18
N SER A 398 -37.17 -55.68 -0.47
CA SER A 398 -36.57 -55.08 0.74
C SER A 398 -35.13 -55.55 1.01
N GLN A 399 -34.40 -54.74 1.78
CA GLN A 399 -33.33 -55.10 2.75
C GLN A 399 -33.76 -56.23 3.74
N PRO A 400 -32.87 -56.89 4.54
CA PRO A 400 -31.98 -56.36 5.62
C PRO A 400 -30.48 -56.71 5.40
N MET A 401 -29.45 -56.07 5.98
CA MET A 401 -29.08 -55.71 7.37
C MET A 401 -28.61 -56.89 8.27
N ASP A 402 -27.31 -57.21 8.20
CA ASP A 402 -26.30 -57.32 9.30
C ASP A 402 -24.89 -57.49 8.64
N GLY A 403 -23.72 -57.68 9.27
CA GLY A 403 -23.34 -57.70 10.71
C GLY A 403 -21.84 -58.02 10.96
N SER A 404 -21.35 -57.67 12.16
CA SER A 404 -20.19 -58.19 12.94
C SER A 404 -18.85 -58.69 12.32
N ARG A 405 -17.76 -58.02 12.74
CA ARG A 405 -16.45 -58.49 13.31
C ARG A 405 -15.53 -59.58 12.66
N SER A 406 -14.22 -59.29 12.84
CA SER A 406 -13.05 -60.16 13.15
C SER A 406 -12.44 -61.16 12.14
N ASP A 407 -11.18 -60.84 11.80
CA ASP A 407 -9.96 -61.67 11.92
C ASP A 407 -9.59 -62.83 10.95
N ASP A 408 -8.25 -62.99 10.88
CA ASP A 408 -7.41 -64.14 10.47
C ASP A 408 -7.26 -64.62 9.00
N GLU A 409 -6.11 -64.20 8.44
CA GLU A 409 -4.96 -65.04 8.05
C GLU A 409 -4.97 -66.02 6.85
N ALA A 410 -3.73 -66.27 6.39
CA ALA A 410 -3.22 -67.51 5.77
C ALA A 410 -3.40 -67.78 4.24
N THR A 411 -2.34 -67.37 3.52
CA THR A 411 -1.53 -68.19 2.57
C THR A 411 -1.99 -68.56 1.13
N LYS A 412 -1.12 -68.17 0.19
CA LYS A 412 -0.49 -68.96 -0.92
C LYS A 412 -1.42 -69.83 -1.81
N ASN A 413 -1.43 -69.67 -3.14
CA ASN A 413 -0.24 -69.96 -3.96
C ASN A 413 -0.27 -69.44 -5.42
N LYS A 414 0.94 -69.31 -5.98
CA LYS A 414 1.32 -68.91 -7.35
C LYS A 414 0.52 -69.54 -8.51
N LYS A 415 0.28 -68.74 -9.58
CA LYS A 415 0.68 -69.11 -10.96
C LYS A 415 0.92 -67.91 -11.91
N GLU A 416 2.21 -67.63 -12.11
CA GLU A 416 2.92 -67.15 -13.32
C GLU A 416 2.43 -66.05 -14.31
N LYS A 417 3.45 -65.30 -14.79
CA LYS A 417 3.62 -64.54 -16.05
C LYS A 417 3.13 -63.08 -16.16
N LYS A 418 4.12 -62.17 -16.06
CA LYS A 418 4.20 -60.77 -16.55
C LYS A 418 4.35 -60.71 -18.10
N PRO A 419 4.40 -59.52 -18.74
CA PRO A 419 3.82 -58.20 -18.39
C PRO A 419 3.04 -57.55 -19.56
N LYS A 420 2.19 -56.55 -19.28
CA LYS A 420 1.93 -55.44 -20.23
C LYS A 420 1.71 -54.13 -19.48
N ASP A 421 2.48 -53.10 -19.84
CA ASP A 421 2.34 -51.76 -19.30
C ASP A 421 1.00 -51.14 -19.64
N ARG A 422 0.37 -50.52 -18.64
CA ARG A 422 -0.69 -49.55 -18.87
C ARG A 422 -0.70 -48.48 -17.79
N ILE A 423 0.13 -47.47 -18.02
CA ILE A 423 0.15 -46.21 -17.27
C ILE A 423 -1.28 -45.65 -17.22
N ARG A 424 -1.94 -45.72 -16.07
CA ARG A 424 -3.22 -45.05 -15.85
C ARG A 424 -2.95 -43.55 -15.74
N ARG A 425 -3.31 -42.81 -16.78
CA ARG A 425 -3.27 -41.33 -16.81
C ARG A 425 -3.98 -40.78 -15.57
N LYS A 426 -3.22 -40.10 -14.69
CA LYS A 426 -3.79 -39.34 -13.57
C LYS A 426 -4.60 -38.17 -14.16
N LYS A 427 -5.78 -37.91 -13.61
CA LYS A 427 -6.59 -36.73 -13.97
C LYS A 427 -5.79 -35.48 -13.59
N TRP A 428 -5.52 -34.62 -14.57
CA TRP A 428 -4.91 -33.31 -14.30
C TRP A 428 -5.94 -32.41 -13.60
N PHE A 429 -5.45 -31.48 -12.77
CA PHE A 429 -6.30 -30.55 -12.02
C PHE A 429 -7.12 -29.66 -12.95
N ASN A 430 -8.44 -29.60 -12.74
CA ASN A 430 -9.30 -28.58 -13.35
C ASN A 430 -9.04 -27.23 -12.66
N ILE A 431 -8.12 -26.44 -13.21
CA ILE A 431 -7.96 -25.04 -12.82
C ILE A 431 -8.96 -24.21 -13.64
N HIS A 432 -10.09 -23.84 -13.03
CA HIS A 432 -11.06 -22.93 -13.65
C HIS A 432 -10.58 -21.48 -13.59
N LEU A 433 -9.69 -21.07 -14.49
CA LEU A 433 -9.48 -19.66 -14.79
C LEU A 433 -10.60 -19.17 -15.71
N LYS A 434 -11.43 -18.24 -15.20
CA LYS A 434 -12.41 -17.51 -16.01
C LYS A 434 -11.67 -16.52 -16.91
N VAL A 435 -11.40 -16.92 -18.15
CA VAL A 435 -10.99 -15.98 -19.21
C VAL A 435 -12.17 -15.06 -19.50
N ASP A 436 -12.05 -13.78 -19.15
CA ASP A 436 -13.08 -12.77 -19.41
C ASP A 436 -13.04 -12.34 -20.87
N LYS A 437 -14.06 -12.73 -21.65
CA LYS A 437 -14.09 -12.62 -23.12
C LYS A 437 -14.43 -11.21 -23.63
N ARG A 438 -14.00 -10.16 -22.92
CA ARG A 438 -14.44 -8.76 -23.15
C ARG A 438 -13.33 -7.72 -23.26
N ARG A 439 -12.06 -8.13 -23.39
CA ARG A 439 -10.96 -7.20 -23.72
C ARG A 439 -10.25 -7.68 -24.98
N PRO A 440 -10.25 -6.91 -26.08
CA PRO A 440 -9.25 -7.08 -27.12
C PRO A 440 -7.87 -6.71 -26.57
N CYS A 441 -6.83 -7.32 -27.11
CA CYS A 441 -5.42 -7.01 -26.80
C CYS A 441 -5.00 -5.67 -27.41
#